data_AF-A0A5P9PRF2-F1
#
_entry.id   AF-A0A5P9PRF2-F1
#
_cell.length_a   1.000
_cell.length_b   1.000
_cell.length_c   1.000
_cell.angle_alpha   90.00
_cell.angle_beta   90.00
_cell.angle_gamma   90.00
#
_symmetry.space_group_name_H-M   'P 1'
#
loop_
_entity.id
_entity.type
_entity.pdbx_description
1 polymer ?
#
loop_
_entity_poly.entity_id
_entity_poly.type
_entity_poly.pdbx_seq_one_letter_code
_entity_poly.pdbx_strand_id
1 'polypeptide(L)' 'MGLPAGWITAVPGLSRADQLRRAGDGVVPQQAAAAFCYLLPLTSWLGGYSLASIS' A
#
# COMPACT_ATOMS: atom_id res chain seq x y z
N MET A 1 3.94 12.84 0.80
CA MET A 1 3.61 11.50 0.26
C MET A 1 4.81 10.73 -0.28
N GLY A 2 5.97 11.34 -0.60
CA GLY A 2 7.14 10.57 -1.08
C GLY A 2 6.92 9.89 -2.44
N LEU A 3 5.98 10.41 -3.23
CA LEU A 3 5.74 10.00 -4.62
C LEU A 3 6.65 10.82 -5.56
N PRO A 4 6.97 10.30 -6.75
CA PRO A 4 7.64 11.08 -7.78
C PRO A 4 6.90 12.39 -8.08
N ALA A 5 7.64 13.43 -8.44
CA ALA A 5 7.04 14.71 -8.84
C ALA A 5 6.06 14.49 -10.00
N GLY A 6 4.88 15.11 -9.92
CA GLY A 6 3.85 14.97 -10.96
C GLY A 6 2.99 13.72 -10.88
N TRP A 7 3.27 12.75 -10.00
CA TRP A 7 2.57 11.46 -9.95
C TRP A 7 1.03 11.57 -9.95
N ILE A 8 0.49 12.54 -9.23
CA ILE A 8 -0.96 12.85 -9.20
C ILE A 8 -1.26 14.14 -9.97
N THR A 9 -0.35 15.12 -9.91
CA THR A 9 -0.62 16.49 -10.36
C THR A 9 -0.39 16.73 -11.85
N ALA A 10 0.30 15.81 -12.54
CA ALA A 10 0.58 15.92 -13.98
C ALA A 10 -0.34 15.05 -14.85
N VAL A 11 -1.40 14.45 -14.27
CA VAL A 11 -2.36 13.63 -15.00
C VAL A 11 -3.28 14.54 -15.84
N PRO A 12 -3.29 14.41 -17.18
CA PRO A 12 -4.15 15.23 -18.04
C PRO A 12 -5.64 15.06 -17.73
N GLY A 13 -6.39 16.15 -17.75
CA GLY A 13 -7.84 16.15 -17.50
C GLY A 13 -8.24 15.97 -16.04
N LEU A 14 -7.30 15.87 -15.10
CA LEU A 14 -7.60 15.70 -13.68
C LEU A 14 -7.78 17.07 -12.99
N SER A 15 -8.98 17.31 -12.45
CA SER A 15 -9.28 18.54 -11.73
C SER A 15 -8.43 18.69 -10.46
N ARG A 16 -8.21 19.92 -10.00
CA ARG A 16 -7.46 20.17 -8.75
C ARG A 16 -8.11 19.49 -7.54
N ALA A 17 -9.44 19.48 -7.50
CA ALA A 17 -10.20 18.83 -6.43
C ALA A 17 -9.98 17.30 -6.45
N ASP A 18 -10.02 16.67 -7.63
CA ASP A 18 -9.76 15.23 -7.75
C ASP A 18 -8.30 14.87 -7.43
N GLN A 19 -7.35 15.74 -7.78
CA GLN A 19 -5.96 15.56 -7.37
C GLN A 19 -5.81 15.54 -5.85
N LEU A 20 -6.47 16.47 -5.14
CA LEU A 20 -6.45 16.51 -3.67
C LEU A 20 -7.10 15.27 -3.06
N ARG A 21 -8.27 14.89 -3.57
CA ARG A 21 -8.99 13.71 -3.08
C ARG A 21 -8.16 12.44 -3.25
N ARG A 22 -7.59 12.21 -4.44
CA ARG A 22 -6.68 11.07 -4.68
C ARG A 22 -5.42 11.09 -3.81
N ALA A 23 -4.88 12.28 -3.54
CA ALA A 23 -3.72 12.41 -2.66
C ALA A 23 -4.07 12.15 -1.18
N GLY A 24 -5.28 12.50 -0.74
CA GLY A 24 -5.76 12.27 0.62
C GLY A 24 -6.27 10.85 0.88
N ASP A 25 -6.91 10.23 -0.11
CA ASP A 25 -7.45 8.87 -0.03
C ASP A 25 -6.37 7.79 -0.29
N GLY A 26 -5.22 8.20 -0.83
CA GLY A 26 -4.11 7.31 -1.15
C GLY A 26 -3.27 6.92 0.06
N VAL A 27 -2.48 5.86 -0.08
CA VAL A 27 -1.52 5.41 0.94
C VAL A 27 -0.19 6.16 0.82
N VAL A 28 0.55 6.23 1.93
CA VAL A 28 1.96 6.61 1.91
C VAL A 28 2.80 5.39 1.46
N PRO A 29 3.47 5.42 0.29
CA PRO A 29 4.14 4.25 -0.27
C PRO A 29 5.19 3.63 0.66
N GLN A 30 5.92 4.47 1.43
CA GLN A 30 6.92 4.01 2.38
C GLN A 30 6.29 3.19 3.52
N GLN A 31 5.12 3.62 4.02
CA GLN A 31 4.40 2.89 5.06
C GLN A 31 3.81 1.59 4.51
N ALA A 32 3.27 1.63 3.28
CA ALA A 32 2.78 0.43 2.61
C ALA A 32 3.89 -0.60 2.37
N ALA A 33 5.07 -0.17 1.92
CA ALA A 33 6.23 -1.04 1.73
C ALA A 33 6.71 -1.64 3.07
N ALA A 34 6.79 -0.83 4.13
CA ALA A 34 7.16 -1.32 5.46
C ALA A 34 6.16 -2.36 5.98
N ALA A 35 4.85 -2.08 5.88
CA ALA A 35 3.80 -3.00 6.27
C ALA A 35 3.85 -4.30 5.46
N PHE A 36 4.08 -4.21 4.14
CA PHE A 36 4.23 -5.36 3.28
C PHE A 36 5.41 -6.24 3.71
N CYS A 37 6.61 -5.66 3.89
CA CYS A 37 7.79 -6.40 4.36
C CYS A 37 7.60 -7.02 5.74
N TYR A 38 6.84 -6.36 6.63
CA TYR A 38 6.52 -6.89 7.96
C TYR A 38 5.53 -8.07 7.90
N LEU A 39 4.49 -7.97 7.07
CA LEU A 39 3.43 -8.98 7.00
C LEU A 39 3.79 -10.17 6.12
N LEU A 40 4.64 -10.00 5.10
CA LEU A 40 4.96 -11.05 4.13
C LEU A 40 5.53 -12.33 4.76
N PRO A 41 6.44 -12.29 5.75
CA PRO A 41 6.88 -13.52 6.44
C PRO A 41 5.77 -14.12 7.32
N LEU A 42 4.90 -13.30 7.92
CA LEU A 42 3.83 -13.77 8.80
C LEU A 42 2.77 -14.59 8.04
N THR A 43 2.55 -14.33 6.75
CA THR A 43 1.62 -15.16 5.96
C THR A 43 2.12 -16.59 5.81
N SER A 44 3.44 -16.80 5.69
CA SER A 44 4.03 -18.14 5.67
C SER A 44 3.93 -18.83 7.02
N TRP A 45 4.11 -18.09 8.12
CA TRP A 45 3.96 -18.57 9.49
C TRP A 45 2.51 -18.99 9.76
N LEU A 46 1.54 -18.11 9.49
CA LEU A 46 0.11 -18.40 9.63
C LEU A 46 -0.35 -19.58 8.75
N GLY A 47 0.22 -19.73 7.55
CA GLY A 47 -0.03 -20.88 6.68
C GLY A 47 0.48 -22.21 7.25
N GLY A 48 1.55 -22.17 8.06
CA GLY A 48 2.14 -23.33 8.73
C GLY A 48 1.34 -23.84 9.94
N TYR A 49 0.64 -22.97 10.68
CA TYR A 49 -0.24 -23.40 11.80
C TYR A 49 -1.46 -24.19 11.33
N SER A 50 -1.89 -23.98 10.08
CA SER A 50 -3.04 -24.69 9.51
C SER A 50 -2.78 -26.19 9.32
N LEU A 51 -1.53 -26.61 9.09
CA LEU A 51 -1.18 -28.02 8.89
C LEU A 51 -0.71 -28.74 10.17
N ALA A 52 -0.17 -28.02 11.15
CA ALA A 52 0.34 -28.60 12.39
C ALA A 52 -0.73 -28.80 13.48
N SER A 53 -1.94 -28.24 13.32
CA SER A 53 -3.03 -28.33 14.32
C SER A 53 -4.04 -29.46 14.03
N ILE A 54 -3.83 -30.28 12.99
CA ILE A 54 -4.72 -31.36 12.57
C ILE A 54 -4.02 -32.74 12.66
N SER A 55 -2.99 -32.87 13.50
CA SER A 55 -2.28 -34.15 13.75
C SER A 55 -2.29 -34.51 15.22
#